data_AF-A0A3N7SDT6-F1
#
_entry.id   AF-A0A3N7SDT6-F1
#
_cell.length_a   1.000
_cell.length_b   1.000
_cell.length_c   1.000
_cell.angle_alpha   90.00
_cell.angle_beta   90.00
_cell.angle_gamma   90.00
#
_symmetry.space_group_name_H-M   'P 1'
#
loop_
_entity.id
_entity.type
_entity.pdbx_description
1 polymer ?
#
loop_
_entity_poly.entity_id
_entity_poly.type
_entity_poly.pdbx_seq_one_letter_code
_entity_poly.pdbx_strand_id
1 'polypeptide(L)'
;MNVMRFAVAAAAAVLLSPAFAQTDATPPAPGKTRAEVLAELKQAYLEGDLPTSDADYPPSDATRARNRELLDAVRPAWAMQAQQPASQQ
;
A
#
# COMPACT_ATOMS: atom_id res chain seq x y z
N MET A 1 18.17 34.95 -49.66
CA MET A 1 17.60 36.26 -50.04
C MET A 1 16.15 36.00 -50.47
N ASN A 2 15.07 36.53 -49.90
CA ASN A 2 14.85 37.62 -48.94
C ASN A 2 13.57 37.33 -48.14
N VAL A 3 13.55 37.81 -46.90
CA VAL A 3 12.38 37.91 -46.01
C VAL A 3 11.39 38.96 -46.49
N MET A 4 10.09 38.79 -46.19
CA MET A 4 9.23 39.93 -45.86
C MET A 4 8.00 39.50 -45.05
N ARG A 5 7.90 40.11 -43.87
CA ARG A 5 6.81 40.02 -42.90
C ARG A 5 5.82 41.14 -43.22
N PHE A 6 4.52 40.88 -43.10
CA PHE A 6 3.52 41.92 -42.84
C PHE A 6 2.58 41.45 -41.74
N ALA A 7 2.53 42.22 -40.67
CA ALA A 7 1.63 42.07 -39.54
C ALA A 7 0.30 42.81 -39.83
N VAL A 8 -0.79 42.42 -39.16
CA VAL A 8 -1.57 43.28 -38.22
C VAL A 8 -2.90 42.62 -37.82
N ALA A 9 -2.99 42.40 -36.49
CA ALA A 9 -4.08 42.60 -35.52
C ALA A 9 -5.47 41.92 -35.59
N ALA A 10 -5.81 41.43 -34.38
CA ALA A 10 -7.05 41.56 -33.61
C ALA A 10 -8.14 40.48 -33.75
N ALA A 11 -8.28 39.66 -32.69
CA ALA A 11 -9.52 39.50 -31.94
C ALA A 11 -9.25 38.71 -30.64
N ALA A 12 -9.75 39.23 -29.52
CA ALA A 12 -9.64 38.65 -28.20
C ALA A 12 -10.50 37.37 -28.09
N ALA A 13 -9.95 36.33 -27.47
CA ALA A 13 -10.72 35.27 -26.84
C ALA A 13 -10.17 35.04 -25.43
N VAL A 14 -10.82 35.66 -24.43
CA VAL A 14 -10.69 35.23 -23.03
C VAL A 14 -11.26 33.83 -22.95
N LEU A 15 -10.42 32.84 -22.68
CA LEU A 15 -10.87 31.55 -22.20
C LEU A 15 -9.95 31.12 -21.04
N LEU A 16 -10.46 31.42 -19.84
CA LEU A 16 -10.30 30.70 -18.58
C LEU A 16 -8.92 30.07 -18.38
N SER A 17 -8.06 30.74 -17.61
CA SER A 17 -6.93 30.07 -16.96
C SER A 17 -7.46 28.88 -16.18
N PRO A 18 -7.12 27.62 -16.51
CA PRO A 18 -7.18 26.57 -15.52
C PRO A 18 -6.15 26.93 -14.44
N ALA A 19 -6.60 27.58 -13.36
CA ALA A 19 -5.88 27.61 -12.10
C ALA A 19 -5.95 26.22 -11.45
N PHE A 20 -5.64 25.17 -12.19
CA PHE A 20 -5.27 23.90 -11.59
C PHE A 20 -3.78 24.05 -11.28
N ALA A 21 -3.44 24.03 -9.99
CA ALA A 21 -2.07 23.84 -9.58
C ALA A 21 -1.55 22.60 -10.32
N GLN A 22 -0.64 22.81 -11.26
CA GLN A 22 0.14 21.73 -11.86
C GLN A 22 1.01 21.21 -10.73
N THR A 23 0.45 20.29 -9.95
CA THR A 23 1.27 19.47 -9.07
C THR A 23 2.10 18.61 -10.01
N ASP A 24 3.42 18.73 -9.93
CA ASP A 24 4.33 17.68 -10.39
C ASP A 24 4.08 16.45 -9.50
N ALA A 25 2.89 15.86 -9.66
CA ALA A 25 2.48 14.68 -8.97
C ALA A 25 3.24 13.53 -9.64
N THR A 26 4.36 13.16 -9.03
CA THR A 26 4.92 11.82 -9.24
C THR A 26 3.76 10.83 -9.12
N PRO A 27 3.53 9.95 -10.11
CA PRO A 27 2.48 8.95 -10.02
C PRO A 27 2.59 8.24 -8.67
N PRO A 28 1.49 8.05 -7.93
CA PRO A 28 1.54 7.35 -6.67
C PRO A 28 2.22 6.00 -6.89
N ALA A 29 3.16 5.65 -6.00
CA ALA A 29 3.79 4.35 -6.06
C ALA A 29 2.71 3.26 -6.10
N PRO A 30 2.90 2.19 -6.90
CA PRO A 30 1.93 1.11 -6.94
C PRO A 30 1.73 0.57 -5.52
N GLY A 31 0.47 0.47 -5.11
CA GLY A 31 0.11 -0.09 -3.80
C GLY A 31 0.42 -1.59 -3.75
N LYS A 32 0.44 -2.14 -2.53
CA LYS A 32 0.61 -3.58 -2.32
C LYS A 32 -0.47 -4.35 -3.06
N THR A 33 -0.07 -5.41 -3.74
CA THR A 33 -0.97 -6.39 -4.31
C THR A 33 -1.70 -7.13 -3.18
N ARG A 34 -2.86 -7.72 -3.52
CA ARG A 34 -3.61 -8.55 -2.57
C ARG A 34 -2.78 -9.71 -2.00
N ALA A 35 -1.89 -10.29 -2.82
CA ALA A 35 -1.02 -11.38 -2.41
C ALA A 35 -0.01 -10.92 -1.33
N GLU A 36 0.61 -9.75 -1.53
CA GLU A 36 1.55 -9.17 -0.56
C GLU A 36 0.85 -8.82 0.76
N VAL A 37 -0.34 -8.20 0.70
CA VAL A 37 -1.11 -7.89 1.92
C VAL A 37 -1.47 -9.16 2.70
N LEU A 38 -1.87 -10.23 2.01
CA LEU A 38 -2.16 -11.50 2.66
C LEU A 38 -0.90 -12.16 3.26
N ALA A 39 0.26 -12.00 2.62
CA ALA A 39 1.52 -12.51 3.15
C ALA A 39 1.90 -11.79 4.44
N GLU A 40 1.83 -10.46 4.46
CA GLU A 40 2.10 -9.64 5.65
C GLU A 40 1.10 -9.92 6.78
N LEU A 41 -0.19 -10.08 6.44
CA LEU A 41 -1.20 -10.40 7.43
C LEU A 41 -0.89 -11.73 8.13
N LYS A 42 -0.47 -12.75 7.37
CA LYS A 42 -0.03 -14.04 7.96
C LYS A 42 1.18 -13.87 8.86
N GLN A 43 2.16 -13.04 8.47
CA GLN A 43 3.31 -12.74 9.33
C GLN A 43 2.88 -12.08 10.65
N ALA A 44 1.99 -11.09 10.61
CA ALA A 44 1.49 -10.42 11.81
C ALA A 44 0.80 -11.38 12.80
N TYR A 45 0.07 -12.40 12.30
CA TYR A 45 -0.46 -13.46 13.16
C TYR A 45 0.65 -14.33 13.76
N LEU A 46 1.66 -14.71 12.97
CA LEU A 46 2.78 -15.54 13.42
C LEU A 46 3.65 -14.82 14.47
N GLU A 47 3.83 -13.51 14.33
CA GLU A 47 4.55 -12.66 15.30
C GLU A 47 3.73 -12.40 16.57
N GLY A 48 2.41 -12.57 16.50
CA GLY A 48 1.47 -12.37 17.60
C GLY A 48 0.92 -10.94 17.68
N ASP A 49 1.22 -10.07 16.71
CA ASP A 49 0.64 -8.73 16.63
C ASP A 49 -0.87 -8.77 16.45
N LEU A 50 -1.37 -9.85 15.83
CA LEU A 50 -2.80 -10.13 15.67
C LEU A 50 -3.18 -11.47 16.31
N PRO A 51 -4.43 -11.58 16.79
CA PRO A 51 -5.47 -10.54 16.85
C PRO A 51 -5.26 -9.57 18.03
N THR A 52 -5.59 -8.30 17.85
CA THR A 52 -5.60 -7.30 18.93
C THR A 52 -6.93 -6.56 18.96
N SER A 53 -7.38 -6.14 20.15
CA SER A 53 -8.55 -5.28 20.29
C SER A 53 -8.14 -3.80 20.22
N ASP A 54 -9.09 -2.91 19.98
CA ASP A 54 -8.84 -1.46 19.96
C ASP A 54 -8.32 -0.93 21.31
N ALA A 55 -8.80 -1.52 22.42
CA ALA A 55 -8.36 -1.15 23.77
C ALA A 55 -6.94 -1.66 24.09
N ASP A 56 -6.53 -2.74 23.44
CA ASP A 56 -5.21 -3.35 23.60
C ASP A 56 -4.23 -2.88 22.53
N TYR A 57 -4.53 -1.84 21.76
CA TYR A 57 -3.64 -1.32 20.72
C TYR A 57 -2.77 -0.16 21.24
N PRO A 58 -1.44 -0.21 21.06
CA PRO A 58 -0.66 -1.31 20.47
C PRO A 58 -0.54 -2.52 21.42
N PRO A 59 -0.47 -3.76 20.89
CA PRO A 59 -0.47 -4.97 21.71
C PRO A 59 0.76 -5.03 22.61
N SER A 60 0.53 -5.27 23.89
CA SER A 60 1.61 -5.52 24.86
C SER A 60 2.36 -6.83 24.54
N ASP A 61 3.56 -6.99 25.08
CA ASP A 61 4.36 -8.22 24.92
C ASP A 61 3.60 -9.45 25.42
N ALA A 62 2.84 -9.31 26.51
CA ALA A 62 1.99 -10.37 27.06
C ALA A 62 0.85 -10.72 26.10
N THR A 63 0.22 -9.71 25.48
CA THR A 63 -0.81 -9.91 24.44
C THR A 63 -0.22 -10.66 23.24
N ARG A 64 0.96 -10.26 22.77
CA ARG A 64 1.63 -10.93 21.65
C ARG A 64 1.99 -12.39 21.97
N ALA A 65 2.46 -12.66 23.19
CA ALA A 65 2.72 -14.03 23.65
C ALA A 65 1.46 -14.89 23.65
N ARG A 66 0.37 -14.40 24.26
CA ARG A 66 -0.95 -15.06 24.24
C ARG A 66 -1.42 -15.34 22.81
N ASN A 67 -1.27 -14.38 21.90
CA ASN A 67 -1.72 -14.54 20.52
C ASN A 67 -0.97 -15.65 19.79
N ARG A 68 0.36 -15.78 19.99
CA ARG A 68 1.13 -16.89 19.44
C ARG A 68 0.70 -18.23 20.03
N GLU A 69 0.42 -18.29 21.33
CA GLU A 69 -0.11 -19.50 21.98
C GLU A 69 -1.48 -19.90 21.39
N LEU A 70 -2.36 -18.93 21.14
CA LEU A 70 -3.65 -19.18 20.48
C LEU A 70 -3.46 -19.70 19.05
N LEU A 71 -2.53 -19.13 18.29
CA LEU A 71 -2.25 -19.58 16.94
C LEU A 71 -1.70 -21.01 16.92
N ASP A 72 -0.78 -21.35 17.83
CA ASP A 72 -0.26 -22.72 17.97
C ASP A 72 -1.31 -23.71 18.50
N ALA A 73 -2.25 -23.27 19.35
CA ALA A 73 -3.34 -24.12 19.79
C ALA A 73 -4.32 -24.46 18.64
N VAL A 74 -4.63 -23.48 17.79
CA VAL A 74 -5.57 -23.64 16.68
C VAL A 74 -4.93 -24.34 15.48
N ARG A 75 -3.65 -24.04 15.19
CA ARG A 75 -2.91 -24.46 13.99
C ARG A 75 -3.74 -24.41 12.71
N PRO A 76 -4.12 -23.21 12.25
CA PRO A 76 -4.88 -23.10 11.02
C PRO A 76 -4.07 -23.64 9.84
N ALA A 77 -4.74 -24.21 8.85
CA ALA A 77 -4.09 -24.82 7.70
C ALA A 77 -3.04 -23.88 7.05
N TRP A 78 -3.39 -22.59 6.88
CA TRP A 78 -2.50 -21.58 6.30
C TRP A 78 -1.18 -21.41 7.06
N ALA A 79 -1.17 -21.60 8.38
CA ALA A 79 0.04 -21.51 9.20
C ALA A 79 0.89 -22.77 9.03
N MET A 80 0.25 -23.95 8.92
CA MET A 80 0.96 -25.20 8.61
C MET A 80 1.69 -25.13 7.27
N GLN A 81 1.07 -24.52 6.25
CA GLN A 81 1.72 -24.32 4.95
C GLN A 81 2.89 -23.32 5.02
N ALA A 82 2.81 -22.31 5.89
CA ALA A 82 3.91 -21.37 6.10
C ALA A 82 5.11 -22.03 6.80
N GLN A 83 4.86 -23.05 7.63
CA GLN A 83 5.90 -23.79 8.36
C GLN A 83 6.53 -24.94 7.57
N GLN A 84 6.07 -25.26 6.36
CA GLN A 84 6.71 -26.26 5.51
C GLN A 84 7.89 -25.62 4.76
N PRO A 85 9.16 -25.76 5.21
CA PRO A 85 10.29 -25.44 4.35
C PRO A 85 10.24 -26.38 3.14
N ALA A 86 10.72 -25.91 1.99
CA ALA A 86 10.72 -26.51 0.66
C ALA A 86 11.34 -27.94 0.56
N SER A 87 10.91 -28.87 1.40
CA SER A 87 11.41 -30.24 1.58
C SER A 87 10.72 -31.23 0.63
N GLN A 88 10.08 -30.70 -0.42
CA GLN A 88 9.24 -31.45 -1.37
C GLN A 88 9.67 -31.14 -2.82
N GLN A 89 10.98 -30.97 -3.05
CA GLN A 89 11.59 -31.03 -4.38
C GLN A 89 12.46 -32.28 -4.49
#